data_AF-A0A0S9QDQ0-F1
#
_entry.id   AF-A0A0S9QDQ0-F1
#
_cell.length_a   1.000
_cell.length_b   1.000
_cell.length_c   1.000
_cell.angle_alpha   90.00
_cell.angle_beta   90.00
_cell.angle_gamma   90.00
#
_symmetry.space_group_name_H-M   'P 1'
#
loop_
_entity.id
_entity.type
_entity.pdbx_description
1 polymer ?
#
loop_
_entity_poly.entity_id
_entity_poly.type
_entity_poly.pdbx_seq_one_letter_code
_entity_poly.pdbx_strand_id
1 'polypeptide(L)'
;MSPSAAGAPTEATPPLMNADDVLEIEQLKYFYEQAYALHRHEEIPHIFSERDPLFDIAGDTVTGFDDIRRKFSDLAKVSPREDSFHTGWQICAPLIDMEDDGAHARIIAPTFGYLVLNFSPELFSPPYSVRAAFEIWDDLLVREHGAWRIRELHARFMMAQPIWVWDAEEDDTYATRREMHLVEHPFPRGGASAR
;
A
#
# COMPACT_ATOMS: atom_id res chain seq x y z
N MET A 1 -12.91 0.28 -62.05
CA MET A 1 -12.53 -0.49 -60.85
C MET A 1 -12.31 0.52 -59.74
N SER A 2 -13.26 0.64 -58.83
CA SER A 2 -13.17 1.57 -57.69
C SER A 2 -12.45 0.86 -56.54
N PRO A 3 -11.46 1.48 -55.88
CA PRO A 3 -10.81 0.86 -54.74
C PRO A 3 -11.80 0.81 -53.57
N SER A 4 -11.94 -0.38 -52.99
CA SER A 4 -12.68 -0.60 -51.74
C SER A 4 -12.00 0.19 -50.63
N ALA A 5 -12.75 1.06 -49.96
CA ALA A 5 -12.31 1.68 -48.72
C ALA A 5 -12.07 0.57 -47.70
N ALA A 6 -10.81 0.43 -47.26
CA ALA A 6 -10.48 -0.36 -46.09
C ALA A 6 -11.19 0.29 -44.89
N GLY A 7 -12.01 -0.50 -44.19
CA GLY A 7 -12.70 -0.05 -42.98
C GLY A 7 -11.69 0.49 -41.98
N ALA A 8 -11.96 1.69 -41.46
CA ALA A 8 -11.26 2.19 -40.30
C ALA A 8 -11.39 1.16 -39.16
N PRO A 9 -10.33 0.91 -38.38
CA PRO A 9 -10.46 0.11 -37.18
C PRO A 9 -11.51 0.77 -36.30
N THR A 10 -12.61 0.06 -36.07
CA THR A 10 -13.57 0.39 -35.01
C THR A 10 -12.75 0.58 -33.75
N GLU A 11 -12.75 1.80 -33.21
CA GLU A 11 -12.29 2.06 -31.84
C GLU A 11 -12.98 1.02 -30.96
N ALA A 12 -12.21 0.06 -30.46
CA ALA A 12 -12.73 -0.90 -29.52
C ALA A 12 -13.19 -0.08 -28.33
N THR A 13 -14.50 -0.05 -28.10
CA THR A 13 -15.06 0.50 -26.88
C THR A 13 -14.29 -0.16 -25.73
N PRO A 14 -13.65 0.62 -24.83
CA PRO A 14 -12.97 0.04 -23.70
C PRO A 14 -13.93 -0.94 -23.01
N PRO A 15 -13.47 -2.14 -22.59
CA PRO A 15 -14.31 -3.03 -21.83
C PRO A 15 -14.94 -2.24 -20.69
N LEU A 16 -16.25 -2.40 -20.52
CA LEU A 16 -17.00 -1.70 -19.49
C LEU A 16 -16.43 -2.13 -18.14
N MET A 17 -15.65 -1.24 -17.54
CA MET A 17 -15.14 -1.39 -16.18
C MET A 17 -16.35 -1.62 -15.26
N ASN A 18 -16.51 -2.85 -14.75
CA ASN A 18 -17.63 -3.20 -13.89
C ASN A 18 -17.40 -2.57 -12.50
N ALA A 19 -18.38 -1.83 -12.01
CA ALA A 19 -18.31 -1.18 -10.70
C ALA A 19 -18.11 -2.19 -9.56
N ASP A 20 -18.70 -3.38 -9.67
CA ASP A 20 -18.54 -4.43 -8.67
C ASP A 20 -17.10 -4.94 -8.61
N ASP A 21 -16.45 -5.07 -9.78
CA ASP A 21 -15.06 -5.52 -9.87
C ASP A 21 -14.10 -4.48 -9.30
N VAL A 22 -14.33 -3.19 -9.59
CA VAL A 22 -13.58 -2.07 -9.03
C VAL A 22 -13.68 -2.06 -7.50
N LEU A 23 -14.90 -2.18 -6.97
CA LEU A 23 -15.12 -2.19 -5.53
C LEU A 23 -14.48 -3.40 -4.85
N GLU A 24 -14.53 -4.58 -5.47
CA GLU A 24 -13.86 -5.77 -4.94
C GLU A 24 -12.34 -5.58 -4.89
N ILE A 25 -11.74 -5.02 -5.94
CA ILE A 25 -10.30 -4.73 -6.01
C ILE A 25 -9.88 -3.71 -4.94
N GLU A 26 -10.63 -2.62 -4.78
CA GLU A 26 -10.37 -1.63 -3.72
C GLU A 26 -10.47 -2.25 -2.31
N GLN A 27 -11.44 -3.13 -2.10
CA GLN A 27 -11.64 -3.84 -0.84
C GLN A 27 -10.47 -4.78 -0.51
N LEU A 28 -9.85 -5.44 -1.48
CA LEU A 28 -8.65 -6.27 -1.25
C LEU A 28 -7.51 -5.43 -0.67
N LYS A 29 -7.29 -4.23 -1.22
CA LYS A 29 -6.25 -3.33 -0.75
C LYS A 29 -6.54 -2.80 0.65
N TYR A 30 -7.77 -2.37 0.89
CA TYR A 30 -8.19 -1.92 2.21
C TYR A 30 -8.10 -3.04 3.24
N PHE A 31 -8.45 -4.27 2.87
CA PHE A 31 -8.32 -5.44 3.73
C PHE A 31 -6.86 -5.69 4.12
N TYR A 32 -5.92 -5.67 3.18
CA TYR A 32 -4.49 -5.85 3.48
C TYR A 32 -4.02 -4.83 4.54
N GLU A 33 -4.29 -3.54 4.30
CA GLU A 33 -3.88 -2.45 5.19
C GLU A 33 -4.46 -2.61 6.59
N GLN A 34 -5.76 -2.90 6.68
CA GLN A 34 -6.42 -3.11 7.96
C GLN A 34 -5.96 -4.38 8.67
N ALA A 35 -5.73 -5.48 7.94
CA ALA A 35 -5.22 -6.71 8.53
C ALA A 35 -3.83 -6.49 9.12
N TYR A 36 -2.96 -5.77 8.41
CA TYR A 36 -1.63 -5.42 8.89
C TYR A 36 -1.70 -4.49 10.11
N ALA A 37 -2.47 -3.40 10.01
CA ALA A 37 -2.68 -2.43 11.08
C ALA A 37 -3.51 -2.95 12.27
N LEU A 38 -4.09 -4.14 12.19
CA LEU A 38 -4.75 -4.80 13.31
C LEU A 38 -3.99 -6.05 13.78
N HIS A 39 -2.77 -6.26 13.26
CA HIS A 39 -1.93 -7.43 13.56
C HIS A 39 -2.60 -8.78 13.23
N ARG A 40 -3.55 -8.79 12.30
CA ARG A 40 -4.25 -9.98 11.77
C ARG A 40 -3.44 -10.60 10.64
N HIS A 41 -2.13 -10.77 10.87
CA HIS A 41 -1.15 -11.16 9.85
C HIS A 41 -1.47 -12.51 9.20
N GLU A 42 -2.02 -13.46 9.97
CA GLU A 42 -2.43 -14.78 9.46
C GLU A 42 -3.52 -14.72 8.38
N GLU A 43 -4.26 -13.61 8.28
CA GLU A 43 -5.32 -13.46 7.29
C GLU A 43 -4.84 -12.89 5.96
N ILE A 44 -3.70 -12.20 5.95
CA ILE A 44 -3.15 -11.54 4.76
C ILE A 44 -2.90 -12.54 3.62
N PRO A 45 -2.33 -13.75 3.82
CA PRO A 45 -2.10 -14.69 2.73
C PRO A 45 -3.36 -15.03 1.90
N HIS A 46 -4.57 -14.95 2.47
CA HIS A 46 -5.81 -15.35 1.80
C HIS A 46 -6.24 -14.43 0.64
N ILE A 47 -5.63 -13.24 0.52
CA ILE A 47 -5.91 -12.33 -0.60
C ILE A 47 -5.00 -12.59 -1.81
N PHE A 48 -3.93 -13.36 -1.64
CA PHE A 48 -3.01 -13.71 -2.72
C PHE A 48 -3.54 -14.87 -3.56
N SER A 49 -3.12 -14.91 -4.82
CA SER A 49 -3.32 -16.05 -5.70
C SER A 49 -2.61 -17.27 -5.12
N GLU A 50 -3.22 -18.45 -5.26
CA GLU A 50 -2.56 -19.71 -4.90
C GLU A 50 -1.56 -20.16 -5.99
N ARG A 51 -1.56 -19.48 -7.15
CA ARG A 51 -0.78 -19.82 -8.35
C ARG A 51 0.33 -18.81 -8.57
N ASP A 52 1.48 -19.09 -7.97
CA ASP A 52 2.72 -18.32 -8.14
C ASP A 52 2.61 -16.83 -7.76
N PRO A 53 2.16 -16.50 -6.52
CA PRO A 53 2.09 -15.12 -6.08
C PRO A 53 3.48 -14.54 -5.79
N LEU A 54 3.61 -13.23 -5.92
CA LEU A 54 4.79 -12.46 -5.54
C LEU A 54 4.38 -11.37 -4.54
N PHE A 55 5.13 -11.30 -3.44
CA PHE A 55 5.10 -10.22 -2.47
C PHE A 55 6.43 -9.47 -2.54
N ASP A 56 6.38 -8.15 -2.70
CA ASP A 56 7.57 -7.32 -2.80
C ASP A 56 7.30 -5.90 -2.26
N ILE A 57 7.62 -5.72 -0.98
CA ILE A 57 7.51 -4.42 -0.31
C ILE A 57 8.92 -3.96 0.09
N ALA A 58 9.35 -2.81 -0.43
CA ALA A 58 10.61 -2.17 -0.05
C ALA A 58 11.87 -3.08 -0.15
N GLY A 59 11.88 -4.04 -1.08
CA GLY A 59 12.99 -4.97 -1.29
C GLY A 59 12.92 -6.26 -0.46
N ASP A 60 11.91 -6.41 0.38
CA ASP A 60 11.55 -7.68 1.01
C ASP A 60 10.68 -8.49 0.03
N THR A 61 11.35 -9.36 -0.73
CA THR A 61 10.72 -10.14 -1.80
C THR A 61 10.51 -11.59 -1.37
N VAL A 62 9.27 -12.08 -1.52
CA VAL A 62 8.88 -13.46 -1.27
C VAL A 62 7.98 -13.95 -2.40
N THR A 63 8.29 -15.13 -2.94
CA THR A 63 7.56 -15.73 -4.07
C THR A 63 6.97 -17.08 -3.67
N GLY A 64 5.76 -17.37 -4.12
CA GLY A 64 5.05 -18.61 -3.83
C GLY A 64 4.15 -18.52 -2.60
N PHE A 65 2.96 -19.10 -2.71
CA PHE A 65 1.90 -18.97 -1.71
C PHE A 65 2.31 -19.50 -0.32
N ASP A 66 2.97 -20.66 -0.27
CA ASP A 66 3.42 -21.25 1.00
C ASP A 66 4.49 -20.41 1.70
N ASP A 67 5.36 -19.74 0.93
CA ASP A 67 6.41 -18.89 1.48
C ASP A 67 5.86 -17.56 1.98
N ILE A 68 4.90 -16.97 1.26
CA ILE A 68 4.12 -15.81 1.72
C ILE A 68 3.36 -16.17 3.00
N ARG A 69 2.67 -17.32 3.03
CA ARG A 69 1.97 -17.80 4.23
C ARG A 69 2.92 -17.95 5.41
N ARG A 70 4.09 -18.59 5.21
CA ARG A 70 5.11 -18.74 6.25
C ARG A 70 5.60 -17.40 6.76
N LYS A 71 5.91 -16.44 5.87
CA LYS A 71 6.33 -15.07 6.22
C LYS A 71 5.34 -14.43 7.21
N PHE A 72 4.06 -14.42 6.87
CA PHE A 72 3.04 -13.78 7.71
C PHE A 72 2.75 -14.56 9.00
N SER A 73 2.84 -15.90 8.98
CA SER A 73 2.81 -16.70 10.22
C SER A 73 4.00 -16.44 11.13
N ASP A 74 5.20 -16.19 10.59
CA ASP A 74 6.37 -15.83 11.38
C ASP A 74 6.25 -14.41 11.95
N LEU A 75 5.73 -13.47 11.15
CA LEU A 75 5.42 -12.11 11.61
C LEU A 75 4.38 -12.11 12.73
N ALA A 76 3.34 -12.96 12.65
CA ALA A 76 2.31 -13.08 13.68
C ALA A 76 2.85 -13.50 15.06
N LYS A 77 3.98 -14.22 15.11
CA LYS A 77 4.61 -14.66 16.37
C LYS A 77 5.32 -13.53 17.12
N VAL A 78 5.78 -12.52 16.39
CA VAL A 78 6.57 -11.40 16.94
C VAL A 78 5.79 -10.09 16.98
N SER A 79 4.73 -9.99 16.19
CA SER A 79 3.75 -8.91 16.22
C SER A 79 2.88 -9.01 17.48
N PRO A 80 2.56 -7.88 18.15
CA PRO A 80 2.92 -6.50 17.82
C PRO A 80 4.25 -6.01 18.43
N ARG A 81 5.03 -6.88 19.07
CA ARG A 81 6.19 -6.49 19.91
C ARG A 81 7.41 -6.03 19.13
N GLU A 82 7.67 -6.63 17.98
CA GLU A 82 8.88 -6.35 17.17
C GLU A 82 8.53 -5.72 15.81
N ASP A 83 7.25 -5.40 15.58
CA ASP A 83 6.77 -4.96 14.29
C ASP A 83 6.66 -3.44 14.19
N SER A 84 6.80 -2.95 12.97
CA SER A 84 6.48 -1.58 12.61
C SER A 84 4.97 -1.44 12.53
N PHE A 85 4.35 -0.77 13.50
CA PHE A 85 2.91 -0.57 13.48
C PHE A 85 2.53 0.51 12.47
N HIS A 86 1.70 0.13 11.50
CA HIS A 86 1.18 1.02 10.47
C HIS A 86 -0.06 1.72 11.04
N THR A 87 -0.02 3.04 11.21
CA THR A 87 -1.19 3.82 11.66
C THR A 87 -1.61 4.83 10.62
N GLY A 88 -2.88 4.81 10.25
CA GLY A 88 -3.49 5.85 9.43
C GLY A 88 -3.07 5.83 7.95
N TRP A 89 -2.80 4.65 7.39
CA TRP A 89 -2.66 4.52 5.94
C TRP A 89 -3.97 4.83 5.24
N GLN A 90 -3.91 5.74 4.27
CA GLN A 90 -5.01 6.08 3.40
C GLN A 90 -4.60 5.70 1.98
N ILE A 91 -5.44 4.87 1.38
CA ILE A 91 -5.35 4.55 -0.05
C ILE A 91 -6.07 5.67 -0.79
N CYS A 92 -5.34 6.41 -1.63
CA CYS A 92 -5.93 7.39 -2.54
C CYS A 92 -6.71 6.66 -3.64
N ALA A 93 -7.60 7.37 -4.33
CA ALA A 93 -8.33 6.84 -5.48
C ALA A 93 -7.36 6.15 -6.47
N PRO A 94 -7.44 4.81 -6.64
CA PRO A 94 -6.49 4.08 -7.44
C PRO A 94 -6.78 4.22 -8.94
N LEU A 95 -5.76 4.05 -9.75
CA LEU A 95 -5.93 3.74 -11.17
C LEU A 95 -6.09 2.23 -11.30
N ILE A 96 -7.19 1.77 -11.87
CA ILE A 96 -7.45 0.36 -12.14
C ILE A 96 -7.58 0.19 -13.64
N ASP A 97 -6.80 -0.73 -14.20
CA ASP A 97 -6.84 -1.12 -15.60
C ASP A 97 -7.20 -2.61 -15.68
N MET A 98 -8.32 -2.94 -16.33
CA MET A 98 -8.80 -4.32 -16.45
C MET A 98 -8.61 -4.79 -17.88
N GLU A 99 -8.04 -5.99 -18.03
CA GLU A 99 -7.84 -6.58 -19.35
C GLU A 99 -9.17 -7.02 -19.98
N ASP A 100 -9.21 -7.09 -21.32
CA ASP A 100 -10.38 -7.49 -22.10
C ASP A 100 -10.87 -8.91 -21.78
N ASP A 101 -10.03 -9.73 -21.16
CA ASP A 101 -10.36 -11.11 -20.78
C ASP A 101 -11.24 -11.21 -19.52
N GLY A 102 -11.41 -10.11 -18.78
CA GLY A 102 -12.18 -10.05 -17.54
C GLY A 102 -11.62 -10.91 -16.40
N ALA A 103 -10.36 -11.34 -16.53
CA ALA A 103 -9.68 -12.24 -15.60
C ALA A 103 -8.37 -11.64 -15.05
N HIS A 104 -7.81 -10.61 -15.68
CA HIS A 104 -6.62 -9.91 -15.22
C HIS A 104 -6.86 -8.41 -15.05
N ALA A 105 -6.17 -7.83 -14.08
CA ALA A 105 -6.19 -6.40 -13.85
C ALA A 105 -4.86 -5.91 -13.27
N ARG A 106 -4.59 -4.63 -13.43
CA ARG A 106 -3.50 -3.91 -12.77
C ARG A 106 -4.07 -2.78 -11.94
N ILE A 107 -3.56 -2.60 -10.74
CA ILE A 107 -3.91 -1.47 -9.88
C ILE A 107 -2.64 -0.68 -9.54
N ILE A 108 -2.72 0.64 -9.76
CA ILE A 108 -1.73 1.59 -9.25
C ILE A 108 -2.40 2.44 -8.18
N ALA A 109 -2.01 2.23 -6.92
CA ALA A 109 -2.60 2.90 -5.77
C ALA A 109 -1.54 3.76 -5.05
N PRO A 110 -1.68 5.09 -5.07
CA PRO A 110 -0.91 5.94 -4.18
C PRO A 110 -1.40 5.77 -2.75
N THR A 111 -0.48 5.53 -1.83
CA THR A 111 -0.81 5.31 -0.42
C THR A 111 0.02 6.26 0.44
N PHE A 112 -0.58 6.84 1.47
CA PHE A 112 0.12 7.71 2.42
C PHE A 112 -0.30 7.38 3.85
N GLY A 113 0.64 7.46 4.78
CA GLY A 113 0.35 7.12 6.18
C GLY A 113 1.50 7.38 7.11
N TYR A 114 1.35 6.90 8.35
CA TYR A 114 2.37 6.96 9.37
C TYR A 114 2.90 5.55 9.69
N LEU A 115 4.23 5.42 9.69
CA LEU A 115 4.94 4.23 10.14
C LEU A 115 5.46 4.47 11.55
N VAL A 116 4.98 3.69 12.51
CA VAL A 116 5.52 3.68 13.87
C VAL A 116 6.51 2.53 13.99
N LEU A 117 7.80 2.84 14.10
CA LEU A 117 8.88 1.87 14.17
C LEU A 117 9.29 1.64 15.63
N ASN A 118 9.63 0.39 15.97
CA ASN A 118 10.09 -0.04 17.31
C ASN A 118 9.05 0.19 18.42
N PHE A 119 7.76 0.11 18.10
CA PHE A 119 6.71 0.22 19.11
C PHE A 119 6.56 -1.10 19.88
N SER A 120 6.56 -1.02 21.22
CA SER A 120 6.18 -2.13 22.08
C SER A 120 4.90 -1.79 22.84
N PRO A 121 3.77 -2.48 22.61
CA PRO A 121 2.51 -2.19 23.29
C PRO A 121 2.52 -2.50 24.79
N GLU A 122 3.42 -3.37 25.25
CA GLU A 122 3.61 -3.63 26.68
C GLU A 122 4.28 -2.46 27.39
N LEU A 123 5.09 -1.72 26.64
CA LEU A 123 5.80 -0.59 27.18
C LEU A 123 4.95 0.66 27.01
N PHE A 124 4.25 0.88 25.89
CA PHE A 124 3.77 2.23 25.47
C PHE A 124 4.85 3.31 25.69
N SER A 125 6.09 2.85 25.83
CA SER A 125 7.18 3.56 26.45
C SER A 125 8.34 3.42 25.50
N PRO A 126 8.97 4.55 25.21
CA PRO A 126 9.99 4.67 24.20
C PRO A 126 11.26 3.84 24.44
N PRO A 127 12.16 3.73 23.44
CA PRO A 127 12.19 4.50 22.18
C PRO A 127 11.35 3.91 21.05
N TYR A 128 10.51 4.75 20.44
CA TYR A 128 9.90 4.50 19.13
C TYR A 128 10.08 5.73 18.23
N SER A 129 9.90 5.57 16.92
CA SER A 129 9.94 6.69 15.97
C SER A 129 8.74 6.63 15.04
N VAL A 130 8.26 7.79 14.59
CA VAL A 130 7.17 7.90 13.62
C VAL A 130 7.69 8.56 12.35
N ARG A 131 7.40 7.93 11.21
CA ARG A 131 7.69 8.48 9.89
C ARG A 131 6.39 8.72 9.13
N ALA A 132 6.27 9.86 8.47
CA ALA A 132 5.29 10.03 7.41
C ALA A 132 5.85 9.40 6.14
N ALA A 133 5.07 8.53 5.51
CA ALA A 133 5.47 7.81 4.32
C ALA A 133 4.48 8.02 3.17
N PHE A 134 5.03 8.01 1.96
CA PHE A 134 4.28 7.95 0.72
C PHE A 134 4.82 6.79 -0.11
N GLU A 135 3.92 5.88 -0.46
CA GLU A 135 4.20 4.69 -1.25
C GLU A 135 3.38 4.71 -2.55
N ILE A 136 3.95 4.07 -3.57
CA ILE A 136 3.20 3.68 -4.76
C ILE A 136 3.10 2.17 -4.76
N TRP A 137 1.87 1.69 -4.84
CA TRP A 137 1.55 0.29 -4.97
C TRP A 137 1.21 0.00 -6.43
N ASP A 138 1.77 -1.06 -6.97
CA ASP A 138 1.66 -1.45 -8.37
C ASP A 138 1.47 -2.96 -8.42
N ASP A 139 0.22 -3.38 -8.46
CA ASP A 139 -0.12 -4.79 -8.33
C ASP A 139 -0.70 -5.36 -9.61
N LEU A 140 -0.41 -6.64 -9.82
CA LEU A 140 -1.11 -7.48 -10.78
C LEU A 140 -2.11 -8.37 -10.05
N LEU A 141 -3.32 -8.40 -10.59
CA LEU A 141 -4.46 -9.11 -10.05
C LEU A 141 -4.93 -10.17 -11.04
N VAL A 142 -5.43 -11.27 -10.50
CA VAL A 142 -6.01 -12.36 -11.27
C VAL A 142 -7.33 -12.80 -10.64
N ARG A 143 -8.29 -13.18 -11.47
CA ARG A 143 -9.56 -13.75 -11.03
C ARG A 143 -9.43 -15.26 -10.86
N GLU A 144 -9.60 -15.73 -9.63
CA GLU A 144 -9.54 -17.15 -9.27
C GLU A 144 -10.81 -17.56 -8.52
N HIS A 145 -11.44 -18.65 -8.98
CA HIS A 145 -12.67 -19.18 -8.35
C HIS A 145 -13.79 -18.13 -8.21
N GLY A 146 -13.84 -17.15 -9.11
CA GLY A 146 -14.85 -16.08 -9.11
C GLY A 146 -14.54 -14.88 -8.22
N ALA A 147 -13.35 -14.81 -7.61
CA ALA A 147 -12.92 -13.67 -6.80
C ALA A 147 -11.58 -13.11 -7.31
N TRP A 148 -11.35 -11.82 -7.12
CA TRP A 148 -10.06 -11.21 -7.37
C TRP A 148 -9.02 -11.64 -6.32
N ARG A 149 -7.79 -11.85 -6.79
CA ARG A 149 -6.63 -12.23 -5.99
C ARG A 149 -5.41 -11.45 -6.43
N ILE A 150 -4.53 -11.13 -5.49
CA ILE A 150 -3.25 -10.49 -5.76
C ILE A 150 -2.28 -11.54 -6.29
N ARG A 151 -1.88 -11.41 -7.55
CA ARG A 151 -0.82 -12.22 -8.14
C ARG A 151 0.54 -11.62 -7.83
N GLU A 152 0.71 -10.31 -8.01
CA GLU A 152 1.95 -9.62 -7.70
C GLU A 152 1.61 -8.38 -6.88
N LEU A 153 2.21 -8.24 -5.70
CA LEU A 153 2.15 -7.05 -4.88
C LEU A 153 3.51 -6.36 -4.93
N HIS A 154 3.56 -5.16 -5.49
CA HIS A 154 4.75 -4.31 -5.39
C HIS A 154 4.41 -3.03 -4.66
N ALA A 155 5.14 -2.73 -3.58
CA ALA A 155 5.07 -1.45 -2.90
C ALA A 155 6.47 -0.81 -2.82
N ARG A 156 6.52 0.50 -3.14
CA ARG A 156 7.75 1.28 -3.13
C ARG A 156 7.56 2.57 -2.34
N PHE A 157 8.40 2.75 -1.33
CA PHE A 157 8.56 4.04 -0.67
C PHE A 157 9.14 5.05 -1.65
N MET A 158 8.34 6.04 -2.03
CA MET A 158 8.83 7.19 -2.77
C MET A 158 9.40 8.23 -1.80
N MET A 159 8.84 8.29 -0.59
CA MET A 159 9.30 9.15 0.49
C MET A 159 9.00 8.50 1.83
N ALA A 160 9.92 8.60 2.77
CA ALA A 160 9.69 8.32 4.19
C ALA A 160 10.49 9.33 5.02
N GLN A 161 9.81 10.14 5.81
CA GLN A 161 10.42 11.25 6.53
C GLN A 161 10.11 11.13 8.04
N PRO A 162 11.12 11.25 8.92
CA PRO A 162 10.87 11.27 10.35
C PRO A 162 10.04 12.50 10.69
N ILE A 163 8.92 12.31 11.37
CA ILE A 163 8.08 13.39 11.88
C ILE A 163 8.08 13.45 13.41
N TRP A 164 8.48 12.36 14.05
CA TRP A 164 8.63 12.29 15.49
C TRP A 164 9.67 11.22 15.86
N VAL A 165 10.57 11.57 16.78
CA VAL A 165 11.55 10.65 17.36
C VAL A 165 11.54 10.92 18.85
N TRP A 166 11.46 9.86 19.66
CA TRP A 166 11.68 10.02 21.09
C TRP A 166 13.17 10.03 21.42
N ASP A 167 13.59 10.98 22.25
CA ASP A 167 14.94 11.10 22.81
C ASP A 167 14.86 10.96 24.34
N ALA A 168 15.63 10.02 24.89
CA ALA A 168 15.69 9.76 26.33
C ALA A 168 16.39 10.89 27.11
N GLU A 169 17.27 11.64 26.45
CA GLU A 169 18.09 12.67 27.08
C GLU A 169 17.32 13.99 27.25
N GLU A 170 16.26 14.20 26.47
CA GLU A 170 15.39 15.39 26.49
C GLU A 170 13.99 15.11 27.07
N ASP A 171 13.84 14.11 27.95
CA ASP A 171 12.55 13.74 28.58
C ASP A 171 12.08 14.76 29.63
N ASP A 172 11.89 16.00 29.19
CA ASP A 172 11.12 17.00 29.89
C ASP A 172 9.67 16.78 29.49
N THR A 173 8.89 16.22 30.42
CA THR A 173 7.42 16.02 30.35
C THR A 173 6.59 17.25 29.90
N TYR A 174 7.23 18.38 29.60
CA TYR A 174 6.71 19.55 28.89
C TYR A 174 6.68 19.44 27.35
N ALA A 175 7.50 18.59 26.72
CA ALA A 175 7.58 18.43 25.26
C ALA A 175 6.32 17.80 24.64
N THR A 176 5.51 17.10 25.44
CA THR A 176 4.18 16.62 25.01
C THR A 176 3.16 17.76 24.79
N ARG A 177 3.51 19.01 25.12
CA ARG A 177 2.64 20.19 24.93
C ARG A 177 3.23 21.30 24.06
N ARG A 178 4.48 21.20 23.60
CA ARG A 178 5.10 22.24 22.77
C ARG A 178 5.32 21.75 21.35
N GLU A 179 4.52 22.36 20.48
CA GLU A 179 4.77 22.60 19.07
C GLU A 179 5.10 21.34 18.27
N MET A 180 4.09 20.86 17.53
CA MET A 180 4.36 20.29 16.22
C MET A 180 5.21 21.32 15.46
N HIS A 181 6.53 21.21 15.53
CA HIS A 181 7.39 21.72 14.49
C HIS A 181 7.09 20.85 13.29
N LEU A 182 6.03 21.24 12.56
CA LEU A 182 5.85 20.85 11.17
C LEU A 182 7.21 21.05 10.54
N VAL A 183 7.89 19.96 10.20
CA VAL A 183 9.11 20.04 9.42
C VAL A 183 8.68 20.76 8.15
N GLU A 184 9.07 22.03 8.01
CA GLU A 184 8.81 22.79 6.79
C GLU A 184 9.56 22.06 5.68
N HIS A 185 8.81 21.29 4.88
CA HIS A 185 9.37 20.69 3.69
C HIS A 185 9.87 21.82 2.80
N PRO A 186 11.14 21.78 2.34
CA PRO A 186 11.66 22.76 1.40
C PRO A 186 11.11 22.46 0.01
N PHE A 187 9.79 22.55 -0.16
CA PHE A 187 9.25 22.79 -1.49
C PHE A 187 9.73 24.19 -1.88
N PRO A 188 10.44 24.35 -3.02
CA PRO A 188 10.75 25.68 -3.51
C PRO A 188 9.41 26.43 -3.62
N ARG A 189 9.28 27.55 -2.89
CA ARG A 189 8.17 28.49 -3.09
C ARG A 189 8.35 29.12 -4.47
N GLY A 190 7.96 28.38 -5.50
CA GLY A 190 8.02 28.79 -6.90
C GLY A 190 6.87 29.75 -7.21
N GLY A 191 7.15 31.05 -7.09
CA GLY A 191 6.72 32.14 -7.97
C GLY A 191 5.26 32.25 -8.43
N ALA A 192 4.59 33.33 -7.95
CA ALA A 192 3.70 34.29 -8.64
C ALA A 192 2.65 34.76 -7.61
N SER A 193 2.43 36.05 -7.35
CA SER A 193 2.28 37.13 -8.32
C SER A 193 2.84 38.46 -7.81
N ALA A 194 3.67 39.10 -8.64
CA ALA A 194 3.58 40.54 -8.78
C ALA A 194 2.47 40.84 -9.80
N ARG A 195 1.39 41.46 -9.34
CA ARG A 195 0.57 42.40 -10.09
C ARG A 195 0.18 43.52 -9.15
#